data_AF-A0A354WAQ1-F1
#
_entry.id   AF-A0A354WAQ1-F1
#
_cell.length_a   1.000
_cell.length_b   1.000
_cell.length_c   1.000
_cell.angle_alpha   90.00
_cell.angle_beta   90.00
_cell.angle_gamma   90.00
#
_symmetry.space_group_name_H-M   'P 1'
#
loop_
_entity.id
_entity.type
_entity.pdbx_description
1 polymer ?
#
loop_
_entity_poly.entity_id
_entity_poly.type
_entity_poly.pdbx_seq_one_letter_code
_entity_poly.pdbx_strand_id
1 'polypeptide(L)'
;MINSALEIKQLSWPYLEWDEQGRATLSNSRIPVAHLIQEKQTHGWSPEEIHLQYPHLSLAQIHSALSYYYTNIEKINQEISQNQQIIETQKKYLQNQGTGLASAEFLAKLQQK
;
A
#
# COMPACT_ATOMS: atom_id res chain seq x y z
N MET A 1 -46.46 -13.83 7.01
CA MET A 1 -45.92 -12.66 6.30
C MET A 1 -45.07 -11.85 7.25
N ILE A 2 -43.74 -12.05 7.29
CA ILE A 2 -42.79 -11.03 7.76
C ILE A 2 -41.44 -11.25 7.05
N ASN A 3 -41.38 -11.00 5.74
CA ASN A 3 -40.08 -10.80 5.07
C ASN A 3 -39.70 -9.34 5.30
N SER A 4 -39.17 -9.05 6.49
CA SER A 4 -38.45 -7.81 6.76
C SER A 4 -37.19 -7.89 5.92
N ALA A 5 -37.20 -7.23 4.76
CA ALA A 5 -36.02 -7.09 3.92
C ALA A 5 -34.86 -6.59 4.79
N LEU A 6 -33.90 -7.48 5.05
CA LEU A 6 -32.59 -7.11 5.53
C LEU A 6 -32.05 -6.12 4.49
N GLU A 7 -32.09 -4.83 4.81
CA GLU A 7 -31.39 -3.82 4.05
C GLU A 7 -29.93 -4.28 3.94
N ILE A 8 -29.53 -4.72 2.75
CA ILE A 8 -28.13 -4.96 2.44
C ILE A 8 -27.50 -3.56 2.44
N LYS A 9 -27.00 -3.15 3.61
CA LYS A 9 -26.30 -1.88 3.76
C LYS A 9 -25.07 -1.94 2.84
N GLN A 10 -25.11 -1.22 1.73
CA GLN A 10 -23.96 -1.09 0.84
C GLN A 10 -22.81 -0.52 1.67
N LEU A 11 -21.77 -1.33 1.86
CA LEU A 11 -20.53 -0.93 2.50
C LEU A 11 -19.84 0.07 1.58
N SER A 12 -19.94 1.34 1.94
CA SER A 12 -19.19 2.43 1.29
C SER A 12 -18.13 2.94 2.26
N TRP A 13 -16.92 3.09 1.75
CA TRP A 13 -15.80 3.64 2.50
C TRP A 13 -15.58 5.07 2.04
N PRO A 14 -15.98 6.07 2.85
CA PRO A 14 -15.73 7.46 2.51
C PRO A 14 -14.21 7.69 2.41
N TYR A 15 -13.76 8.63 1.59
CA TYR A 15 -12.34 8.93 1.43
C TYR A 15 -11.49 7.83 0.75
N LEU A 16 -12.12 6.84 0.10
CA LEU A 16 -11.44 5.92 -0.79
C LEU A 16 -11.86 6.17 -2.24
N GLU A 17 -10.87 6.15 -3.12
CA GLU A 17 -11.01 6.21 -4.57
C GLU A 17 -10.40 4.94 -5.17
N TRP A 18 -10.85 4.56 -6.36
CA TRP A 18 -10.31 3.41 -7.07
C TRP A 18 -9.49 3.89 -8.26
N ASP A 19 -8.28 3.34 -8.40
CA ASP A 19 -7.45 3.61 -9.57
C ASP A 19 -7.94 2.82 -10.80
N GLU A 20 -7.31 3.06 -11.95
CA GLU A 20 -7.61 2.37 -13.22
C GLU A 20 -7.45 0.85 -13.13
N GLN A 21 -6.71 0.35 -12.14
CA GLN A 21 -6.50 -1.07 -11.89
C GLN A 21 -7.46 -1.64 -10.81
N GLY A 22 -8.39 -0.84 -10.30
CA GLY A 22 -9.36 -1.25 -9.28
C GLY A 22 -8.79 -1.40 -7.87
N ARG A 23 -7.63 -0.82 -7.59
CA ARG A 23 -7.02 -0.76 -6.26
C ARG A 23 -7.56 0.43 -5.49
N ALA A 24 -7.77 0.24 -4.20
CA ALA A 24 -8.24 1.30 -3.32
C ALA A 24 -7.09 2.24 -2.98
N THR A 25 -7.34 3.54 -3.14
CA THR A 25 -6.43 4.64 -2.88
C THR A 25 -7.10 5.64 -1.94
N LEU A 26 -6.31 6.31 -1.11
CA LEU A 26 -6.84 7.35 -0.23
C LEU A 26 -7.20 8.59 -1.05
N SER A 27 -8.41 9.14 -0.88
CA SER A 27 -8.86 10.34 -1.59
C SER A 27 -7.88 11.49 -1.44
N ASN A 28 -7.66 12.25 -2.52
CA ASN A 28 -6.67 13.34 -2.57
C ASN A 28 -5.23 12.92 -2.21
N SER A 29 -4.92 11.63 -2.28
CA SER A 29 -3.58 11.10 -2.06
C SER A 29 -3.25 10.06 -3.13
N ARG A 30 -1.95 9.88 -3.38
CA ARG A 30 -1.45 8.81 -4.25
C ARG A 30 -1.13 7.54 -3.48
N ILE A 31 -1.47 7.48 -2.20
CA ILE A 31 -1.17 6.36 -1.32
C ILE A 31 -2.24 5.28 -1.48
N PRO A 32 -1.87 4.08 -1.98
CA PRO A 32 -2.77 2.93 -1.99
C PRO A 32 -3.05 2.46 -0.57
N VAL A 33 -4.25 1.91 -0.34
CA VAL A 33 -4.60 1.31 0.97
C VAL A 33 -3.63 0.17 1.31
N ALA A 34 -3.28 -0.67 0.34
CA ALA A 34 -2.31 -1.74 0.55
C ALA A 34 -0.95 -1.23 1.06
N HIS A 35 -0.48 -0.10 0.55
CA HIS A 35 0.77 0.52 1.02
C HIS A 35 0.64 1.02 2.46
N LEU A 36 -0.46 1.72 2.79
CA LEU A 36 -0.71 2.19 4.16
C LEU A 36 -0.72 1.04 5.17
N ILE A 37 -1.39 -0.07 4.82
CA ILE A 37 -1.47 -1.27 5.65
C ILE A 37 -0.11 -1.94 5.80
N GLN A 38 0.67 -2.02 4.72
CA GLN A 38 2.03 -2.57 4.76
C GLN A 38 2.93 -1.77 5.70
N GLU A 39 2.91 -0.43 5.61
CA GLU A 39 3.70 0.45 6.48
C GLU A 39 3.29 0.29 7.95
N LYS A 40 1.98 0.25 8.20
CA LYS A 40 1.42 0.00 9.53
C LYS A 40 1.91 -1.34 10.11
N GLN A 41 1.89 -2.41 9.32
CA GLN A 41 2.31 -3.74 9.78
C GLN A 41 3.82 -3.82 9.99
N THR A 42 4.60 -3.17 9.12
CA THR A 42 6.07 -3.18 9.17
C THR A 42 6.58 -2.44 10.40
N HIS A 43 5.98 -1.29 10.74
CA HIS A 43 6.43 -0.44 11.84
C HIS A 43 5.60 -0.61 13.13
N GLY A 44 4.48 -1.32 13.06
CA GLY A 44 3.57 -1.48 14.21
C GLY A 44 2.74 -0.25 14.54
N TRP A 45 2.62 0.73 13.62
CA TRP A 45 2.04 2.03 13.92
C TRP A 45 0.56 1.98 14.32
N SER A 46 0.17 2.86 15.24
CA SER A 46 -1.21 3.25 15.50
C SER A 46 -1.75 4.19 14.41
N PRO A 47 -3.08 4.37 14.27
CA PRO A 47 -3.65 5.36 13.35
C PRO A 47 -3.11 6.79 13.57
N GLU A 48 -2.88 7.17 14.83
CA GLU A 48 -2.30 8.46 15.21
C GLU A 48 -0.84 8.56 14.77
N GLU A 49 -0.06 7.49 14.93
CA GLU A 49 1.32 7.44 14.46
C GLU A 49 1.40 7.52 12.94
N ILE A 50 0.49 6.83 12.23
CA ILE A 50 0.35 6.96 10.76
C ILE A 50 0.07 8.42 10.39
N HIS A 51 -0.82 9.11 11.11
CA HIS A 51 -1.08 10.53 10.86
C HIS A 51 0.15 11.41 11.10
N LEU A 52 0.96 11.11 12.11
CA LEU A 52 2.22 11.82 12.36
C LEU A 52 3.23 11.63 11.22
N GLN A 53 3.30 10.43 10.63
CA GLN A 53 4.19 10.15 9.49
C GLN A 53 3.65 10.71 8.16
N TYR A 54 2.32 10.77 8.01
CA TYR A 54 1.64 11.32 6.85
C TYR A 54 0.69 12.47 7.26
N PRO A 55 1.21 13.67 7.60
CA PRO A 55 0.38 14.76 8.12
C PRO A 55 -0.73 15.24 7.18
N HIS A 56 -0.61 14.94 5.89
CA HIS A 56 -1.60 15.27 4.86
C HIS A 56 -2.79 14.28 4.81
N LEU A 57 -2.68 13.13 5.48
CA LEU A 57 -3.77 12.17 5.62
C LEU A 57 -4.52 12.47 6.91
N SER A 58 -5.82 12.77 6.83
CA SER A 58 -6.65 12.91 8.03
C SER A 58 -6.84 11.56 8.74
N LEU A 59 -7.09 11.60 10.05
CA LEU A 59 -7.50 10.40 10.80
C LEU A 59 -8.74 9.73 10.20
N ALA A 60 -9.67 10.50 9.65
CA ALA A 60 -10.86 9.96 8.98
C ALA A 60 -10.51 9.11 7.75
N GLN A 61 -9.58 9.57 6.92
CA GLN A 61 -9.03 8.81 5.79
C GLN A 61 -8.36 7.51 6.26
N ILE A 62 -7.52 7.60 7.29
CA ILE A 62 -6.79 6.45 7.84
C ILE A 62 -7.77 5.41 8.38
N HIS A 63 -8.75 5.81 9.19
CA HIS A 63 -9.76 4.90 9.71
C HIS A 63 -10.65 4.30 8.62
N SER A 64 -10.93 5.03 7.54
CA SER A 64 -11.67 4.48 6.41
C SER A 64 -10.88 3.40 5.67
N ALA A 65 -9.60 3.64 5.42
CA ALA A 65 -8.70 2.63 4.85
C ALA A 65 -8.58 1.38 5.74
N LEU A 66 -8.50 1.56 7.05
CA LEU A 66 -8.48 0.43 8.01
C LEU A 66 -9.80 -0.35 7.99
N SER A 67 -10.94 0.33 7.94
CA SER A 67 -12.24 -0.31 7.79
C SER A 67 -12.33 -1.12 6.48
N TYR A 68 -11.81 -0.57 5.37
CA TYR A 68 -11.76 -1.28 4.09
C TYR A 68 -10.86 -2.51 4.18
N TYR A 69 -9.69 -2.37 4.78
CA TYR A 69 -8.76 -3.47 5.00
C TYR A 69 -9.41 -4.61 5.79
N TYR A 70 -10.04 -4.33 6.93
CA TYR A 70 -10.65 -5.38 7.76
C TYR A 70 -11.82 -6.09 7.07
N THR A 71 -12.47 -5.44 6.11
CA THR A 71 -13.53 -6.06 5.30
C THR A 71 -12.97 -6.83 4.09
N ASN A 72 -11.70 -6.58 3.71
CA ASN A 72 -11.08 -7.10 2.48
C ASN A 72 -9.65 -7.62 2.73
N ILE A 73 -9.42 -8.28 3.88
CA ILE A 73 -8.08 -8.65 4.36
C ILE A 73 -7.32 -9.47 3.32
N GLU A 74 -7.96 -10.50 2.75
CA GLU A 74 -7.34 -11.39 1.77
C GLU A 74 -6.92 -10.64 0.51
N LYS A 75 -7.81 -9.79 -0.03
CA LYS A 75 -7.54 -8.97 -1.23
C LYS A 75 -6.33 -8.07 -1.01
N ILE A 76 -6.30 -7.35 0.11
CA ILE A 76 -5.22 -6.40 0.39
C ILE A 76 -3.90 -7.13 0.68
N ASN A 77 -3.91 -8.22 1.46
CA ASN A 77 -2.71 -9.00 1.72
C ASN A 77 -2.14 -9.61 0.42
N GLN A 78 -3.00 -10.03 -0.50
CA GLN A 78 -2.59 -10.49 -1.83
C GLN A 78 -1.94 -9.35 -2.64
N GLU A 79 -2.53 -8.15 -2.64
CA GLU A 79 -1.95 -6.98 -3.30
C GLU A 79 -0.56 -6.63 -2.74
N ILE A 80 -0.40 -6.65 -1.41
CA ILE A 80 0.89 -6.44 -0.74
C ILE A 80 1.92 -7.49 -1.19
N SER A 81 1.53 -8.77 -1.17
CA SER A 81 2.42 -9.87 -1.57
C SER A 81 2.84 -9.76 -3.05
N GLN A 82 1.93 -9.40 -3.94
CA GLN A 82 2.23 -9.21 -5.37
C GLN A 82 3.21 -8.05 -5.58
N ASN A 83 2.99 -6.93 -4.89
CA ASN A 83 3.89 -5.78 -4.96
C ASN A 83 5.31 -6.14 -4.48
N GLN A 84 5.43 -6.91 -3.39
CA GLN A 84 6.73 -7.39 -2.90
C GLN A 84 7.44 -8.30 -3.91
N GLN A 85 6.72 -9.25 -4.51
CA GLN A 85 7.27 -10.14 -5.54
C GLN A 85 7.78 -9.37 -6.78
N ILE A 86 7.06 -8.34 -7.19
CA ILE A 86 7.46 -7.46 -8.29
C ILE A 86 8.78 -6.75 -7.94
N ILE A 87 8.86 -6.15 -6.74
CA ILE A 87 10.08 -5.46 -6.27
C ILE A 87 11.27 -6.43 -6.22
N GLU A 88 11.07 -7.63 -5.68
CA GLU A 88 12.14 -8.65 -5.61
C GLU A 88 12.61 -9.10 -7.00
N THR A 89 11.68 -9.31 -7.92
CA THR A 89 11.99 -9.73 -9.29
C THR A 89 12.76 -8.64 -10.02
N GLN A 90 12.34 -7.38 -9.89
CA GLN A 90 13.04 -6.22 -10.46
C GLN A 90 14.44 -6.08 -9.86
N LYS A 91 14.59 -6.24 -8.54
CA LYS A 91 15.89 -6.20 -7.88
C LYS A 91 16.84 -7.28 -8.42
N LYS A 92 16.36 -8.52 -8.58
CA LYS A 92 17.14 -9.62 -9.17
C LYS A 92 17.53 -9.32 -10.62
N TYR A 93 16.62 -8.77 -11.42
CA TYR A 93 16.89 -8.37 -12.80
C TYR A 93 18.01 -7.35 -12.88
N LEU A 94 17.97 -6.28 -12.07
CA LEU A 94 19.00 -5.25 -12.05
C LEU A 94 20.37 -5.78 -11.60
N GLN A 95 20.37 -6.63 -10.56
CA GLN A 95 21.59 -7.30 -10.09
C GLN A 95 22.23 -8.15 -11.18
N ASN A 96 21.43 -8.94 -11.90
CA ASN A 96 21.92 -9.82 -12.97
C ASN A 96 22.43 -9.04 -14.20
N GLN A 97 21.95 -7.81 -14.42
CA GLN A 97 22.46 -6.93 -15.49
C GLN A 97 23.72 -6.14 -15.10
N GLY A 98 24.26 -6.35 -13.90
CA GLY A 98 25.46 -5.64 -13.46
C GLY A 98 25.25 -4.12 -13.35
N THR A 99 24.00 -3.66 -13.12
CA THR A 99 23.68 -2.25 -12.96
C THR A 99 23.20 -1.99 -11.52
N GLY A 100 23.75 -0.96 -10.87
CA GLY A 100 23.42 -0.58 -9.49
C GLY A 100 24.63 -0.13 -8.66
N LEU A 101 24.38 0.33 -7.42
CA LEU A 101 25.41 0.83 -6.48
C LEU A 101 26.53 -0.18 -6.15
N ALA A 102 26.27 -1.48 -6.36
CA ALA A 102 27.22 -2.55 -6.09
C ALA A 102 27.87 -3.12 -7.37
N SER A 103 27.63 -2.53 -8.54
CA SER A 103 28.20 -3.08 -9.77
C SER A 103 29.70 -2.84 -9.86
N ALA A 104 30.40 -3.77 -10.51
CA ALA A 104 31.82 -3.64 -10.81
C ALA A 104 32.12 -2.35 -11.60
N GLU A 105 31.22 -1.96 -12.52
CA GLU A 105 31.34 -0.71 -13.29
C GLU A 105 31.24 0.54 -12.38
N PHE A 106 30.31 0.54 -11.42
CA PHE A 106 30.13 1.66 -10.49
C PHE A 106 31.29 1.77 -9.49
N LEU A 107 31.76 0.65 -8.93
CA LEU A 107 32.91 0.62 -8.02
C LEU A 107 34.21 1.04 -8.73
N ALA A 108 34.39 0.65 -10.00
CA ALA A 108 35.53 1.08 -10.81
C ALA A 108 35.53 2.61 -11.05
N LYS A 109 34.35 3.23 -11.19
CA LYS A 109 34.21 4.69 -11.30
C LYS A 109 34.50 5.43 -9.98
N LEU A 110 34.27 4.80 -8.83
CA LEU A 110 34.60 5.38 -7.52
C LEU A 110 36.11 5.39 -7.23
N GLN A 111 36.86 4.41 -7.75
CA GLN A 111 38.32 4.33 -7.55
C GLN A 111 39.14 5.25 -8.46
N GLN A 112 38.52 5.89 -9.46
CA GLN A 112 39.18 6.81 -10.39
C GLN A 112 39.09 8.29 -9.97
N LYS A 113 38.77 8.56 -8.70
CA LYS A 113 38.64 9.91 -8.15
C LYS A 113 39.56 10.08 -6.94
#